data_AF-A0A1T4VHY0-F1
#
_entry.id   AF-A0A1T4VHY0-F1
#
_cell.length_a   1.000
_cell.length_b   1.000
_cell.length_c   1.000
_cell.angle_alpha   90.00
_cell.angle_beta   90.00
_cell.angle_gamma   90.00
#
_symmetry.space_group_name_H-M   'P 1'
#
loop_
_entity.id
_entity.type
_entity.pdbx_description
1 polymer ?
#
loop_
_entity_poly.entity_id
_entity_poly.type
_entity_poly.pdbx_seq_one_letter_code
_entity_poly.pdbx_strand_id
1 'polypeptide(L)'
;MTSFTRFLALLLCMCGILALSFGCTSSRPTALSPVPQAVPANAEEYPLDASFVAKNIFRKLQEKRTPGADFSQQACDCVKSDFTYPGFELSSHRLLEYRDREDGREGRSTSGILRVEDSFGRSARILYSSSYTLGENSVDIDSAQVAAIYPQSPSIRMMLIPKVKMPESSELPKDWAGIYTSLAKLDNMPAGGLTESKWLDTHTLVLFLMDQTPPEATIDLELDLPDRIDLNNRLHIPYEEAFDFDGWRVAIISLMPQHLAHSK
;
A
#
# COMPACT_ATOMS: atom_id res chain seq x y z
N MET A 1 -44.19 -32.61 -2.78
CA MET A 1 -44.17 -31.20 -3.23
C MET A 1 -42.98 -30.37 -2.69
N THR A 2 -42.15 -30.88 -1.79
CA THR A 2 -40.99 -30.14 -1.20
C THR A 2 -39.70 -30.17 -2.03
N SER A 3 -39.59 -31.08 -3.01
CA SER A 3 -38.38 -31.24 -3.83
C SER A 3 -38.29 -30.23 -4.99
N PHE A 4 -39.43 -29.77 -5.52
CA PHE A 4 -39.48 -28.86 -6.66
C PHE A 4 -39.12 -27.42 -6.27
N THR A 5 -39.55 -26.96 -5.09
CA THR A 5 -39.21 -25.63 -4.56
C THR A 5 -37.72 -25.48 -4.24
N ARG A 6 -37.05 -26.56 -3.79
CA ARG A 6 -35.59 -26.55 -3.54
C ARG A 6 -34.78 -26.45 -4.83
N PHE A 7 -35.23 -27.11 -5.90
CA PHE A 7 -34.57 -27.06 -7.20
C PHE A 7 -34.69 -25.68 -7.85
N LEU A 8 -35.88 -25.06 -7.77
CA LEU A 8 -36.12 -23.72 -8.30
C LEU A 8 -35.31 -22.64 -7.56
N ALA A 9 -35.15 -22.75 -6.24
CA ALA A 9 -34.36 -21.83 -5.43
C ALA A 9 -32.83 -21.93 -5.74
N LEU A 10 -32.33 -23.14 -5.99
CA LEU A 10 -30.94 -23.36 -6.41
C LEU A 10 -30.67 -22.80 -7.81
N LEU A 11 -31.61 -22.96 -8.75
CA LEU A 11 -31.50 -22.43 -10.10
C LEU A 11 -31.49 -20.89 -10.11
N LEU A 12 -32.34 -20.25 -9.32
CA LEU A 12 -32.36 -18.79 -9.16
C LEU A 12 -31.08 -18.25 -8.50
N CYS A 13 -30.53 -18.95 -7.50
CA CYS A 13 -29.23 -18.59 -6.92
C CYS A 13 -28.08 -18.71 -7.94
N MET A 14 -28.06 -19.78 -8.75
CA MET A 14 -27.03 -19.93 -9.80
C MET A 14 -27.14 -18.85 -10.89
N CYS A 15 -28.35 -18.51 -11.35
CA CYS A 15 -28.54 -17.46 -12.35
C CYS A 15 -28.17 -16.07 -11.80
N GLY A 16 -28.42 -15.79 -10.51
CA GLY A 16 -27.99 -14.55 -9.86
C GLY A 16 -26.47 -14.41 -9.79
N ILE A 17 -25.75 -15.50 -9.51
CA ILE A 17 -24.28 -15.53 -9.45
C ILE A 17 -23.66 -15.40 -10.86
N LEU A 18 -24.30 -15.97 -11.90
CA LEU A 18 -23.84 -15.81 -13.29
C LEU A 18 -24.05 -14.38 -13.82
N ALA A 19 -25.15 -13.71 -13.46
CA ALA A 19 -25.41 -12.33 -13.90
C ALA A 19 -24.45 -11.30 -13.27
N LEU A 20 -23.95 -11.57 -12.05
CA LEU A 20 -22.95 -10.74 -11.38
C LEU A 20 -21.52 -10.95 -11.89
N SER A 21 -21.24 -12.03 -12.63
CA SER A 21 -19.90 -12.33 -13.17
C SER A 21 -19.63 -11.75 -14.56
N PHE A 22 -20.63 -11.13 -15.21
CA PHE A 22 -20.46 -10.35 -16.45
C PHE A 22 -20.20 -8.85 -16.22
N GLY A 23 -20.12 -8.41 -14.96
CA GLY A 23 -19.87 -7.01 -14.61
C GLY A 23 -18.37 -6.70 -14.50
N CYS A 24 -17.92 -5.71 -15.26
CA CYS A 24 -16.57 -5.11 -15.26
C CYS A 24 -15.52 -5.79 -16.14
N THR A 25 -15.83 -6.08 -17.41
CA THR A 25 -14.80 -5.92 -18.44
C THR A 25 -14.43 -4.44 -18.46
N SER A 26 -13.33 -4.06 -17.82
CA SER A 26 -12.79 -2.71 -17.95
C SER A 26 -12.56 -2.46 -19.44
N SER A 27 -13.47 -1.71 -20.05
CA SER A 27 -13.49 -1.39 -21.48
C SER A 27 -12.16 -0.74 -21.83
N ARG A 28 -11.43 -1.36 -22.75
CA ARG A 28 -10.19 -0.80 -23.26
C ARG A 28 -10.52 0.51 -23.99
N PRO A 29 -9.78 1.59 -23.78
CA PRO A 29 -9.97 2.81 -24.56
C PRO A 29 -9.62 2.50 -26.02
N THR A 30 -10.53 2.80 -26.93
CA THR A 30 -10.33 2.68 -28.40
C THR A 30 -10.14 4.03 -29.08
N ALA A 31 -10.27 5.12 -28.32
CA ALA A 31 -10.10 6.48 -28.78
C ALA A 31 -9.57 7.35 -27.66
N LEU A 32 -8.85 8.40 -28.05
CA LEU A 32 -8.27 9.35 -27.10
C LEU A 32 -9.38 10.18 -26.47
N SER A 33 -9.34 10.32 -25.15
CA SER A 33 -10.21 11.28 -24.49
C SER A 33 -9.82 12.70 -24.92
N PRO A 34 -10.78 13.63 -24.97
CA PRO A 34 -10.45 15.04 -25.14
C PRO A 34 -9.61 15.52 -23.96
N VAL A 35 -8.64 16.39 -24.23
CA VAL A 35 -7.85 17.04 -23.18
C VAL A 35 -8.76 18.08 -22.49
N PRO A 36 -9.05 17.95 -21.18
CA PRO A 36 -9.85 18.93 -20.47
C PRO A 36 -9.03 20.21 -20.23
N GLN A 37 -9.70 21.36 -20.12
CA GLN A 37 -9.03 22.63 -19.83
C GLN A 37 -8.34 22.65 -18.44
N ALA A 38 -8.88 21.87 -17.51
CA ALA A 38 -8.31 21.64 -16.19
C ALA A 38 -8.47 20.16 -15.84
N VAL A 39 -7.51 19.59 -15.12
CA VAL A 39 -7.60 18.22 -14.64
C VAL A 39 -8.76 18.10 -13.65
N PRO A 40 -9.73 17.19 -13.86
CA PRO A 40 -10.86 17.03 -12.96
C PRO A 40 -10.41 16.72 -11.54
N ALA A 41 -11.20 17.13 -10.54
CA ALA A 41 -10.95 16.76 -9.15
C ALA A 41 -11.41 15.32 -8.85
N ASN A 42 -12.48 14.87 -9.50
CA ASN A 42 -13.11 13.57 -9.27
C ASN A 42 -12.53 12.51 -10.20
N ALA A 43 -12.18 11.34 -9.64
CA ALA A 43 -11.60 10.23 -10.41
C ALA A 43 -12.55 9.64 -11.47
N GLU A 44 -13.87 9.74 -11.25
CA GLU A 44 -14.89 9.27 -12.20
C GLU A 44 -14.91 10.09 -13.51
N GLU A 45 -14.37 11.32 -13.46
CA GLU A 45 -14.33 12.24 -14.60
C GLU A 45 -12.99 12.18 -15.36
N TYR A 46 -12.05 11.32 -14.92
CA TYR A 46 -10.75 11.23 -15.55
C TYR A 46 -10.84 10.68 -16.99
N PRO A 47 -10.01 11.19 -17.91
CA PRO A 47 -9.79 10.57 -19.22
C PRO A 47 -9.60 9.05 -19.11
N LEU A 48 -10.42 8.28 -19.83
CA LEU A 48 -10.47 6.82 -19.71
C LEU A 48 -9.11 6.17 -20.03
N ASP A 49 -8.42 6.72 -21.01
CA ASP A 49 -7.07 6.32 -21.42
C ASP A 49 -6.01 6.65 -20.36
N ALA A 50 -6.08 7.79 -19.69
CA ALA A 50 -5.17 8.11 -18.59
C ALA A 50 -5.32 7.13 -17.42
N SER A 51 -6.57 6.84 -17.03
CA SER A 51 -6.90 5.86 -15.99
C SER A 51 -6.46 4.44 -16.39
N PHE A 52 -6.60 4.08 -17.66
CA PHE A 52 -6.13 2.79 -18.19
C PHE A 52 -4.60 2.68 -18.14
N VAL A 53 -3.87 3.73 -18.51
CA VAL A 53 -2.41 3.78 -18.44
C VAL A 53 -1.93 3.67 -16.99
N ALA A 54 -2.49 4.47 -16.09
CA ALA A 54 -2.17 4.43 -14.66
C ALA A 54 -2.36 3.02 -14.06
N LYS A 55 -3.47 2.35 -14.40
CA LYS A 55 -3.76 0.97 -13.97
C LYS A 55 -2.75 -0.03 -14.54
N ASN A 56 -2.31 0.12 -15.79
CA ASN A 56 -1.33 -0.78 -16.40
C ASN A 56 0.09 -0.54 -15.88
N ILE A 57 0.47 0.71 -15.58
CA ILE A 57 1.71 1.02 -14.85
C ILE A 57 1.69 0.32 -13.50
N PHE A 58 0.61 0.43 -12.72
CA PHE A 58 0.48 -0.28 -11.45
C PHE A 58 0.58 -1.81 -11.62
N ARG A 59 -0.14 -2.39 -12.58
CA ARG A 59 -0.04 -3.84 -12.88
C ARG A 59 1.38 -4.27 -13.24
N LYS A 60 2.11 -3.44 -13.99
CA LYS A 60 3.51 -3.68 -14.34
C LYS A 60 4.40 -3.70 -13.08
N LEU A 61 4.19 -2.80 -12.13
CA LEU A 61 4.87 -2.80 -10.81
C LEU A 61 4.53 -4.03 -9.95
N GLN A 62 3.41 -4.70 -10.24
CA GLN A 62 3.05 -5.98 -9.61
C GLN A 62 3.57 -7.19 -10.38
N GLU A 63 4.35 -6.98 -11.46
CA GLU A 63 4.77 -8.02 -12.41
C GLU A 63 3.59 -8.81 -13.01
N LYS A 64 2.41 -8.19 -13.06
CA LYS A 64 1.20 -8.80 -13.63
C LYS A 64 1.11 -8.48 -15.11
N ARG A 65 0.42 -9.36 -15.84
CA ARG A 65 0.08 -9.14 -17.24
C ARG A 65 -0.74 -7.85 -17.41
N THR A 66 -0.43 -7.09 -18.45
CA THR A 66 -1.06 -5.81 -18.82
C THR A 66 -1.88 -5.96 -20.11
N PRO A 67 -3.04 -6.67 -20.10
CA PRO A 67 -3.79 -6.92 -21.32
C PRO A 67 -4.28 -5.62 -21.97
N GLY A 68 -3.88 -5.39 -23.24
CA GLY A 68 -4.22 -4.19 -23.99
C GLY A 68 -3.31 -3.00 -23.72
N ALA A 69 -2.19 -3.20 -23.01
CA ALA A 69 -1.12 -2.20 -22.92
C ALA A 69 0.22 -2.87 -23.20
N ASP A 70 0.93 -2.34 -24.18
CA ASP A 70 2.27 -2.76 -24.56
C ASP A 70 3.27 -1.71 -24.07
N PHE A 71 4.37 -2.15 -23.48
CA PHE A 71 5.39 -1.26 -22.93
C PHE A 71 6.61 -1.32 -23.84
N SER A 72 7.10 -0.15 -24.26
CA SER A 72 8.41 -0.08 -24.91
C SER A 72 9.51 -0.62 -23.97
N GLN A 73 10.68 -0.92 -24.53
CA GLN A 73 11.83 -1.32 -23.71
C GLN A 73 12.20 -0.22 -22.71
N GLN A 74 12.18 1.04 -23.15
CA GLN A 74 12.45 2.20 -22.29
C GLN A 74 11.43 2.29 -21.13
N ALA A 75 10.14 2.13 -21.42
CA ALA A 75 9.11 2.12 -20.39
C ALA A 75 9.29 0.93 -19.43
N CYS A 76 9.67 -0.25 -19.93
CA CYS A 76 9.96 -1.40 -19.07
C CYS A 76 11.14 -1.13 -18.13
N ASP A 77 12.20 -0.47 -18.60
CA ASP A 77 13.38 -0.20 -17.80
C ASP A 77 13.13 0.89 -16.74
N CYS A 78 12.28 1.88 -17.03
CA CYS A 78 11.95 2.97 -16.11
C CYS A 78 10.79 2.65 -15.14
N VAL A 79 9.95 1.64 -15.43
CA VAL A 79 8.91 1.12 -14.51
C VAL A 79 9.46 -0.03 -13.64
N LYS A 80 10.78 -0.27 -13.67
CA LYS A 80 11.42 -1.11 -12.65
C LYS A 80 11.43 -0.33 -11.34
N SER A 81 10.79 -0.91 -10.34
CA SER A 81 10.89 -0.52 -8.95
C SER A 81 11.78 -1.53 -8.26
N ASP A 82 12.59 -1.08 -7.30
CA ASP A 82 13.37 -2.00 -6.44
C ASP A 82 12.46 -2.95 -5.64
N PHE A 83 11.17 -2.60 -5.53
CA PHE A 83 10.13 -3.40 -4.89
C PHE A 83 9.00 -3.78 -5.85
N THR A 84 8.53 -5.01 -5.73
CA THR A 84 7.26 -5.48 -6.33
C THR A 84 6.15 -5.30 -5.32
N TYR A 85 4.92 -4.95 -5.73
CA TYR A 85 3.79 -4.76 -4.80
C TYR A 85 2.82 -5.96 -4.76
N PRO A 86 3.23 -7.18 -4.32
CA PRO A 86 2.35 -8.33 -4.26
C PRO A 86 1.30 -8.14 -3.17
N GLY A 87 0.05 -8.51 -3.46
CA GLY A 87 -1.06 -8.40 -2.51
C GLY A 87 -1.61 -6.98 -2.30
N PHE A 88 -0.98 -5.95 -2.88
CA PHE A 88 -1.53 -4.60 -2.86
C PHE A 88 -2.60 -4.40 -3.95
N GLU A 89 -3.56 -3.56 -3.66
CA GLU A 89 -4.62 -3.11 -4.57
C GLU A 89 -4.56 -1.59 -4.71
N LEU A 90 -5.04 -1.08 -5.85
CA LEU A 90 -5.12 0.35 -6.07
C LEU A 90 -6.29 0.92 -5.25
N SER A 91 -5.98 1.64 -4.17
CA SER A 91 -6.97 2.25 -3.28
C SER A 91 -7.48 3.59 -3.80
N SER A 92 -6.60 4.41 -4.39
CA SER A 92 -6.98 5.70 -4.98
C SER A 92 -6.00 6.13 -6.08
N HIS A 93 -6.47 6.95 -7.01
CA HIS A 93 -5.67 7.56 -8.06
C HIS A 93 -6.04 9.03 -8.16
N ARG A 94 -5.02 9.90 -8.23
CA ARG A 94 -5.17 11.32 -8.50
C ARG A 94 -4.40 11.68 -9.76
N LEU A 95 -5.11 12.13 -10.78
CA LEU A 95 -4.51 12.69 -11.98
C LEU A 95 -3.94 14.08 -11.65
N LEU A 96 -2.70 14.32 -12.04
CA LEU A 96 -2.03 15.63 -11.88
C LEU A 96 -1.93 16.36 -13.22
N GLU A 97 -1.69 15.60 -14.29
CA GLU A 97 -1.53 16.15 -15.63
C GLU A 97 -2.11 15.21 -16.69
N TYR A 98 -2.69 15.82 -17.72
CA TYR A 98 -3.11 15.16 -18.95
C TYR A 98 -3.07 16.16 -20.10
N ARG A 99 -2.26 15.88 -21.12
CA ARG A 99 -2.07 16.78 -22.28
C ARG A 99 -1.73 16.03 -23.55
N ASP A 100 -1.94 16.68 -24.68
CA ASP A 100 -1.40 16.25 -25.98
C ASP A 100 0.13 16.22 -25.92
N ARG A 101 0.74 15.29 -26.66
CA ARG A 101 2.18 15.34 -26.92
C ARG A 101 2.50 16.33 -28.03
N GLU A 102 3.74 16.82 -28.01
CA GLU A 102 4.23 17.75 -29.03
C GLU A 102 4.42 17.09 -30.42
N ASP A 103 4.61 15.78 -30.46
CA ASP A 103 4.95 15.02 -31.66
C ASP A 103 3.73 14.52 -32.47
N GLY A 104 2.50 14.72 -31.99
CA GLY A 104 1.32 14.42 -32.79
C GLY A 104 0.01 14.37 -31.99
N ARG A 105 -1.10 14.43 -32.73
CA ARG A 105 -2.47 14.38 -32.17
C ARG A 105 -2.88 13.03 -31.58
N GLU A 106 -2.12 11.98 -31.88
CA GLU A 106 -2.40 10.60 -31.46
C GLU A 106 -1.69 10.23 -30.15
N GLY A 107 -0.78 11.09 -29.68
CA GLY A 107 -0.02 10.90 -28.46
C GLY A 107 -0.60 11.65 -27.26
N ARG A 108 -0.42 11.07 -26.07
CA ARG A 108 -0.75 11.70 -24.78
C ARG A 108 0.41 11.60 -23.81
N SER A 109 0.46 12.58 -22.91
CA SER A 109 1.25 12.50 -21.70
C SER A 109 0.34 12.64 -20.49
N THR A 110 0.61 11.86 -19.45
CA THR A 110 -0.11 11.91 -18.19
C THR A 110 0.84 11.74 -17.01
N SER A 111 0.53 12.42 -15.91
CA SER A 111 1.17 12.19 -14.61
C SER A 111 0.12 12.12 -13.52
N GLY A 112 0.44 11.43 -12.43
CA GLY A 112 -0.50 11.24 -11.34
C GLY A 112 0.12 10.60 -10.11
N ILE A 113 -0.69 10.48 -9.08
CA ILE A 113 -0.33 9.81 -7.83
C ILE A 113 -1.25 8.61 -7.66
N LEU A 114 -0.65 7.44 -7.45
CA LEU A 114 -1.34 6.21 -7.07
C LEU A 114 -1.17 6.01 -5.58
N ARG A 115 -2.22 5.59 -4.89
CA ARG A 115 -2.14 5.07 -3.53
C ARG A 115 -2.56 3.61 -3.55
N VAL A 116 -1.72 2.75 -3.01
CA VAL A 116 -1.96 1.31 -2.98
C VAL A 116 -2.06 0.84 -1.54
N GLU A 117 -2.90 -0.15 -1.28
CA GLU A 117 -3.11 -0.73 0.05
C GLU A 117 -3.21 -2.25 -0.01
N ASP A 118 -2.76 -2.94 1.03
CA ASP A 118 -2.99 -4.38 1.20
C ASP A 118 -4.06 -4.70 2.25
N SER A 119 -4.38 -5.98 2.42
CA SER A 119 -5.41 -6.45 3.37
C SER A 119 -5.06 -6.24 4.84
N PHE A 120 -3.80 -5.92 5.17
CA PHE A 120 -3.37 -5.60 6.54
C PHE A 120 -3.41 -4.09 6.82
N GLY A 121 -3.66 -3.28 5.80
CA GLY A 121 -3.68 -1.82 5.85
C GLY A 121 -2.30 -1.19 5.63
N ARG A 122 -1.32 -1.94 5.11
CA ARG A 122 -0.08 -1.31 4.64
C ARG A 122 -0.38 -0.46 3.43
N SER A 123 0.28 0.69 3.30
CA SER A 123 0.10 1.58 2.16
C SER A 123 1.40 2.09 1.56
N ALA A 124 1.36 2.40 0.27
CA ALA A 124 2.41 3.13 -0.43
C ALA A 124 1.78 4.16 -1.38
N ARG A 125 2.54 5.20 -1.70
CA ARG A 125 2.17 6.22 -2.68
C ARG A 125 3.22 6.28 -3.77
N ILE A 126 2.78 6.33 -5.01
CA ILE A 126 3.65 6.27 -6.19
C ILE A 126 3.29 7.46 -7.07
N LEU A 127 4.26 8.35 -7.29
CA LEU A 127 4.21 9.32 -8.38
C LEU A 127 4.52 8.58 -9.68
N TYR A 128 3.74 8.84 -10.72
CA TYR A 128 4.06 8.36 -12.05
C TYR A 128 3.98 9.48 -13.08
N SER A 129 4.75 9.33 -14.15
CA SER A 129 4.63 10.08 -15.39
C SER A 129 4.74 9.11 -16.56
N SER A 130 4.03 9.38 -17.66
CA SER A 130 4.06 8.52 -18.84
C SER A 130 3.72 9.28 -20.10
N SER A 131 4.23 8.77 -21.21
CA SER A 131 3.82 9.15 -22.56
C SER A 131 3.42 7.89 -23.32
N TYR A 132 2.33 7.98 -24.08
CA TYR A 132 1.75 6.83 -24.77
C TYR A 132 1.03 7.24 -26.05
N THR A 133 0.71 6.25 -26.87
CA THR A 133 -0.08 6.35 -28.09
C THR A 133 -1.25 5.37 -28.02
N LEU A 134 -2.44 5.76 -28.49
CA LEU A 134 -3.56 4.81 -28.61
C LEU A 134 -3.53 4.14 -29.98
N GLY A 135 -3.48 2.81 -29.97
CA GLY A 135 -3.75 1.98 -31.13
C GLY A 135 -5.23 1.62 -31.25
N GLU A 136 -5.57 0.82 -32.27
CA GLU A 136 -6.95 0.40 -32.53
C GLU A 136 -7.56 -0.41 -31.35
N ASN A 137 -6.73 -1.18 -30.63
CA ASN A 137 -7.17 -2.05 -29.53
C ASN A 137 -6.15 -2.14 -28.37
N SER A 138 -5.14 -1.28 -28.38
CA SER A 138 -4.03 -1.30 -27.42
C SER A 138 -3.61 0.12 -27.05
N VAL A 139 -2.86 0.22 -25.96
CA VAL A 139 -2.14 1.43 -25.57
C VAL A 139 -0.67 1.12 -25.59
N ASP A 140 0.08 1.80 -26.45
CA ASP A 140 1.53 1.67 -26.55
C ASP A 140 2.16 2.70 -25.61
N ILE A 141 2.68 2.24 -24.47
CA ILE A 141 3.33 3.07 -23.46
C ILE A 141 4.80 3.23 -23.86
N ASP A 142 5.10 4.35 -24.49
CA ASP A 142 6.42 4.69 -25.01
C ASP A 142 7.42 4.97 -23.91
N SER A 143 6.98 5.64 -22.84
CA SER A 143 7.78 5.88 -21.64
C SER A 143 6.89 5.91 -20.41
N ALA A 144 7.42 5.43 -19.29
CA ALA A 144 6.78 5.55 -18.00
C ALA A 144 7.86 5.60 -16.92
N GLN A 145 7.74 6.54 -15.98
CA GLN A 145 8.63 6.69 -14.84
C GLN A 145 7.80 6.63 -13.57
N VAL A 146 8.38 6.08 -12.51
CA VAL A 146 7.73 5.97 -11.21
C VAL A 146 8.69 6.43 -10.11
N ALA A 147 8.15 7.00 -9.05
CA ALA A 147 8.89 7.33 -7.84
C ALA A 147 8.02 7.12 -6.61
N ALA A 148 8.60 6.60 -5.52
CA ALA A 148 7.90 6.50 -4.25
C ALA A 148 7.67 7.90 -3.65
N ILE A 149 6.51 8.11 -3.04
CA ILE A 149 6.20 9.28 -2.22
C ILE A 149 6.06 8.82 -0.79
N TYR A 150 6.95 9.28 0.07
CA TYR A 150 6.93 8.94 1.49
C TYR A 150 6.16 9.99 2.30
N PRO A 151 5.21 9.60 3.18
CA PRO A 151 4.56 10.55 4.07
C PRO A 151 5.54 11.08 5.12
N GLN A 152 5.39 12.36 5.50
CA GLN A 152 6.15 12.94 6.61
C GLN A 152 5.79 12.33 7.97
N SER A 153 4.56 11.82 8.09
CA SER A 153 4.05 11.17 9.29
C SER A 153 3.43 9.84 8.89
N PRO A 154 4.22 8.75 8.82
CA PRO A 154 3.71 7.44 8.44
C PRO A 154 2.72 6.94 9.49
N SER A 155 1.68 6.23 9.02
CA SER A 155 0.78 5.49 9.89
C SER A 155 1.52 4.37 10.61
N ILE A 156 1.27 4.24 11.91
CA ILE A 156 1.91 3.23 12.77
C ILE A 156 0.82 2.41 13.43
N ARG A 157 0.99 1.09 13.43
CA ARG A 157 0.21 0.18 14.29
C ARG A 157 1.09 -0.33 15.41
N MET A 158 0.62 -0.18 16.64
CA MET A 158 1.34 -0.62 17.84
C MET A 158 0.63 -1.82 18.44
N MET A 159 1.40 -2.83 18.84
CA MET A 159 0.93 -4.00 19.57
C MET A 159 1.67 -4.09 20.91
N LEU A 160 1.00 -4.64 21.91
CA LEU A 160 1.55 -4.86 23.24
C LEU A 160 1.60 -6.37 23.54
N ILE A 161 2.78 -6.96 23.57
CA ILE A 161 2.94 -8.43 23.63
C ILE A 161 3.57 -8.83 24.95
N PRO A 162 2.98 -9.75 25.74
CA PRO A 162 3.62 -10.22 26.97
C PRO A 162 5.01 -10.80 26.71
N LYS A 163 6.03 -10.37 27.46
CA LYS A 163 7.44 -10.81 27.25
C LYS A 163 7.58 -12.34 27.24
N VAL A 164 6.82 -13.03 28.11
CA VAL A 164 6.81 -14.50 28.22
C VAL A 164 6.20 -15.24 27.02
N LYS A 165 5.50 -14.51 26.14
CA LYS A 165 4.90 -15.06 24.90
C LYS A 165 5.62 -14.58 23.64
N MET A 166 6.64 -13.73 23.79
CA MET A 166 7.37 -13.19 22.66
C MET A 166 8.19 -14.31 22.00
N PRO A 167 7.99 -14.61 20.71
CA PRO A 167 8.82 -15.58 20.01
C PRO A 167 10.27 -15.08 19.93
N GLU A 168 11.21 -16.01 19.86
CA GLU A 168 12.60 -15.64 19.57
C GLU A 168 12.70 -15.08 18.13
N SER A 169 13.66 -14.21 17.87
CA SER A 169 13.85 -13.63 16.54
C SER A 169 14.05 -14.68 15.44
N SER A 170 14.60 -15.84 15.79
CA SER A 170 14.81 -16.99 14.89
C SER A 170 13.51 -17.70 14.50
N GLU A 171 12.45 -17.55 15.30
CA GLU A 171 11.13 -18.17 15.10
C GLU A 171 10.16 -17.24 14.36
N LEU A 172 10.51 -15.96 14.21
CA LEU A 172 9.70 -15.01 13.47
C LEU A 172 9.67 -15.36 11.98
N PRO A 173 8.49 -15.22 11.32
CA PRO A 173 8.40 -15.34 9.87
C PRO A 173 9.35 -14.37 9.16
N LYS A 174 9.76 -14.73 7.94
CA LYS A 174 10.72 -13.95 7.14
C LYS A 174 10.06 -12.90 6.24
N ASP A 175 8.74 -12.77 6.33
CA ASP A 175 7.95 -11.81 5.57
C ASP A 175 7.07 -10.99 6.52
N TRP A 176 6.79 -9.75 6.11
CA TRP A 176 6.04 -8.80 6.92
C TRP A 176 4.66 -9.33 7.35
N ALA A 177 3.92 -9.96 6.42
CA ALA A 177 2.56 -10.44 6.66
C ALA A 177 2.52 -11.59 7.67
N GLY A 178 3.51 -12.47 7.59
CA GLY A 178 3.75 -13.54 8.55
C GLY A 178 4.01 -12.98 9.95
N ILE A 179 4.95 -12.04 10.09
CA ILE A 179 5.25 -11.39 11.39
C ILE A 179 4.00 -10.70 11.95
N TYR A 180 3.30 -9.93 11.12
CA TYR A 180 2.07 -9.25 11.54
C TYR A 180 1.03 -10.25 12.06
N THR A 181 0.78 -11.32 11.31
CA THR A 181 -0.25 -12.32 11.65
C THR A 181 0.12 -13.14 12.89
N SER A 182 1.40 -13.45 13.08
CA SER A 182 1.86 -14.20 14.27
C SER A 182 1.72 -13.36 15.53
N LEU A 183 2.13 -12.09 15.48
CA LEU A 183 2.14 -11.18 16.61
C LEU A 183 0.75 -10.60 16.93
N ALA A 184 -0.11 -10.37 15.93
CA ALA A 184 -1.49 -9.89 16.15
C ALA A 184 -2.33 -10.83 17.01
N LYS A 185 -2.03 -12.14 17.01
CA LYS A 185 -2.72 -13.13 17.88
C LYS A 185 -2.30 -13.04 19.35
N LEU A 186 -1.18 -12.37 19.61
CA LEU A 186 -0.60 -12.18 20.94
C LEU A 186 -0.81 -10.76 21.46
N ASP A 187 -1.37 -9.87 20.64
CA ASP A 187 -1.60 -8.48 20.98
C ASP A 187 -2.56 -8.38 22.18
N ASN A 188 -2.11 -7.65 23.19
CA ASN A 188 -2.79 -7.39 24.44
C ASN A 188 -2.95 -5.88 24.66
N MET A 189 -2.90 -5.07 23.60
CA MET A 189 -3.12 -3.63 23.67
C MET A 189 -4.54 -3.35 24.19
N PRO A 190 -4.71 -2.56 25.27
CA PRO A 190 -6.04 -2.16 25.72
C PRO A 190 -6.79 -1.34 24.67
N ALA A 191 -8.12 -1.42 24.65
CA ALA A 191 -8.95 -0.73 23.65
C ALA A 191 -8.81 0.82 23.67
N GLY A 192 -8.35 1.40 24.78
CA GLY A 192 -8.05 2.83 24.91
C GLY A 192 -6.57 3.18 24.74
N GLY A 193 -5.74 2.22 24.30
CA GLY A 193 -4.29 2.36 24.26
C GLY A 193 -3.62 2.18 25.61
N LEU A 194 -2.35 2.57 25.66
CA LEU A 194 -1.51 2.48 26.85
C LEU A 194 -1.65 3.74 27.71
N THR A 195 -2.25 3.61 28.90
CA THR A 195 -2.44 4.75 29.83
C THR A 195 -1.57 4.65 31.09
N GLU A 196 -0.94 3.50 31.32
CA GLU A 196 -0.13 3.23 32.51
C GLU A 196 1.18 2.57 32.09
N SER A 197 2.28 3.03 32.67
CA SER A 197 3.62 2.56 32.32
C SER A 197 3.95 1.15 32.80
N LYS A 198 3.25 0.62 33.82
CA LYS A 198 3.47 -0.72 34.40
C LYS A 198 3.38 -1.86 33.37
N TRP A 199 2.62 -1.65 32.30
CA TRP A 199 2.49 -2.62 31.22
C TRP A 199 3.83 -2.87 30.51
N LEU A 200 4.68 -1.84 30.41
CA LEU A 200 5.99 -1.91 29.75
C LEU A 200 7.00 -2.77 30.53
N ASP A 201 6.78 -3.00 31.83
CA ASP A 201 7.65 -3.86 32.63
C ASP A 201 7.47 -5.35 32.26
N THR A 202 6.25 -5.73 31.88
CA THR A 202 5.84 -7.12 31.61
C THR A 202 5.61 -7.42 30.13
N HIS A 203 5.56 -6.38 29.29
CA HIS A 203 5.27 -6.49 27.86
C HIS A 203 6.34 -5.82 27.00
N THR A 204 6.43 -6.27 25.76
CA THR A 204 7.22 -5.71 24.68
C THR A 204 6.28 -4.89 23.79
N LEU A 205 6.74 -3.70 23.37
CA LEU A 205 6.04 -2.92 22.35
C LEU A 205 6.51 -3.36 20.98
N VAL A 206 5.58 -3.65 20.08
CA VAL A 206 5.91 -3.92 18.67
C VAL A 206 5.26 -2.83 17.82
N LEU A 207 6.09 -2.15 17.02
CA LEU A 207 5.64 -1.13 16.09
C LEU A 207 5.69 -1.67 14.67
N PHE A 208 4.62 -1.44 13.93
CA PHE A 208 4.54 -1.68 12.49
C PHE A 208 4.38 -0.33 11.80
N LEU A 209 5.37 0.08 11.00
CA LEU A 209 5.20 1.18 10.06
C LEU A 209 4.32 0.69 8.90
N MET A 210 3.10 1.21 8.85
CA MET A 210 2.09 0.79 7.88
C MET A 210 2.25 1.51 6.55
N ASP A 211 2.77 2.74 6.55
CA ASP A 211 3.15 3.43 5.32
C ASP A 211 4.62 3.15 4.97
N GLN A 212 4.91 3.04 3.69
CA GLN A 212 6.29 2.91 3.21
C GLN A 212 7.11 4.15 3.60
N THR A 213 8.32 3.94 4.12
CA THR A 213 9.29 4.99 4.50
C THR A 213 10.56 4.91 3.66
N PRO A 214 11.33 6.02 3.51
CA PRO A 214 12.59 5.97 2.78
C PRO A 214 13.64 5.12 3.51
N PRO A 215 14.63 4.54 2.79
CA PRO A 215 15.66 3.66 3.36
C PRO A 215 16.40 4.26 4.56
N GLU A 216 16.63 5.57 4.54
CA GLU A 216 17.35 6.31 5.58
C GLU A 216 16.48 6.83 6.73
N ALA A 217 15.16 6.56 6.72
CA ALA A 217 14.29 7.03 7.80
C ALA A 217 14.71 6.43 9.15
N THR A 218 14.67 7.25 10.20
CA THR A 218 14.74 6.80 11.60
C THR A 218 13.35 6.85 12.21
N ILE A 219 13.10 6.07 13.27
CA ILE A 219 11.83 6.10 13.99
C ILE A 219 12.07 6.76 15.34
N ASP A 220 11.47 7.93 15.54
CA ASP A 220 11.39 8.58 16.84
C ASP A 220 9.97 8.42 17.39
N LEU A 221 9.83 7.66 18.47
CA LEU A 221 8.56 7.44 19.13
C LEU A 221 8.47 8.28 20.41
N GLU A 222 7.49 9.16 20.49
CA GLU A 222 7.16 9.87 21.73
C GLU A 222 6.00 9.15 22.44
N LEU A 223 6.25 8.70 23.68
CA LEU A 223 5.26 8.02 24.52
C LEU A 223 4.71 8.99 25.57
N ASP A 224 3.44 9.38 25.44
CA ASP A 224 2.75 10.21 26.43
C ASP A 224 2.13 9.34 27.54
N LEU A 225 2.92 9.06 28.58
CA LEU A 225 2.49 8.28 29.75
C LEU A 225 2.46 9.17 31.00
N PRO A 226 1.27 9.55 31.50
CA PRO A 226 1.13 10.58 32.53
C PRO A 226 1.69 10.15 33.90
N ASP A 227 1.85 8.85 34.13
CA ASP A 227 2.40 8.29 35.36
C ASP A 227 3.95 8.23 35.40
N ARG A 228 4.64 8.68 34.34
CA ARG A 228 6.11 8.76 34.28
C ARG A 228 6.60 10.19 34.00
N ILE A 229 6.87 10.92 35.08
CA ILE A 229 7.33 12.32 35.05
C ILE A 229 8.83 12.44 34.68
N ASP A 230 9.62 11.37 34.79
CA ASP A 230 11.11 11.40 34.69
C ASP A 230 11.71 10.74 33.44
N LEU A 231 10.90 10.34 32.47
CA LEU A 231 11.43 9.73 31.26
C LEU A 231 11.74 10.75 30.18
N ASN A 232 12.88 10.57 29.54
CA ASN A 232 13.05 11.01 28.16
C ASN A 232 12.04 10.19 27.33
N ASN A 233 10.81 10.69 27.20
CA ASN A 233 9.66 10.00 26.57
C ASN A 233 9.86 9.70 25.09
N ARG A 234 11.05 10.00 24.55
CA ARG A 234 11.44 9.78 23.18
C ARG A 234 12.34 8.56 23.10
N LEU A 235 11.84 7.54 22.42
CA LEU A 235 12.60 6.39 22.02
C LEU A 235 13.06 6.60 20.58
N HIS A 236 14.37 6.69 20.40
CA HIS A 236 15.00 6.62 19.08
C HIS A 236 15.26 5.16 18.73
N ILE A 237 14.72 4.71 17.60
CA ILE A 237 14.94 3.36 17.08
C ILE A 237 15.78 3.49 15.81
N PRO A 238 17.07 3.10 15.86
CA PRO A 238 17.93 3.06 14.69
C PRO A 238 17.36 2.15 13.60
N TYR A 239 17.72 2.43 12.35
CA TYR A 239 17.27 1.65 11.21
C TYR A 239 17.65 0.16 11.33
N GLU A 240 18.87 -0.11 11.77
CA GLU A 240 19.45 -1.44 11.91
C GLU A 240 18.77 -2.32 12.98
N GLU A 241 17.98 -1.71 13.88
CA GLU A 241 17.24 -2.43 14.92
C GLU A 241 15.83 -2.85 14.49
N ALA A 242 15.40 -2.44 13.28
CA ALA A 242 14.10 -2.80 12.71
C ALA A 242 14.24 -3.88 11.62
N PHE A 243 13.24 -4.76 11.54
CA PHE A 243 13.08 -5.62 10.38
C PHE A 243 12.54 -4.78 9.23
N ASP A 244 13.33 -4.62 8.16
CA ASP A 244 12.93 -3.87 6.97
C ASP A 244 12.39 -4.80 5.88
N PHE A 245 11.24 -4.41 5.34
CA PHE A 245 10.60 -5.04 4.22
C PHE A 245 10.31 -3.94 3.22
N ASP A 246 11.35 -3.43 2.54
CA ASP A 246 11.23 -2.42 1.48
C ASP A 246 10.55 -1.12 1.92
N GLY A 247 10.87 -0.66 3.13
CA GLY A 247 10.33 0.56 3.72
C GLY A 247 9.09 0.33 4.60
N TRP A 248 8.51 -0.87 4.65
CA TRP A 248 7.59 -1.25 5.74
C TRP A 248 8.38 -1.94 6.84
N ARG A 249 8.45 -1.30 8.01
CA ARG A 249 9.35 -1.74 9.07
C ARG A 249 8.60 -2.28 10.28
N VAL A 250 9.24 -3.23 10.95
CA VAL A 250 8.78 -3.76 12.22
C VAL A 250 9.86 -3.55 13.26
N ALA A 251 9.56 -2.79 14.32
CA ALA A 251 10.46 -2.60 15.46
C ALA A 251 9.92 -3.33 16.68
N ILE A 252 10.79 -4.10 17.35
CA ILE A 252 10.44 -4.86 18.56
C ILE A 252 11.20 -4.25 19.73
N ILE A 253 10.48 -3.55 20.59
CA ILE A 253 11.05 -2.70 21.64
C ILE A 253 10.83 -3.35 22.99
N SER A 254 11.92 -3.81 23.59
CA SER A 254 11.94 -4.28 24.97
C SER A 254 12.43 -3.16 25.89
N LEU A 255 11.49 -2.41 26.47
CA LEU A 255 11.85 -1.42 27.49
C LEU A 255 12.28 -2.16 28.77
N MET A 256 13.56 -2.05 29.11
CA MET A 256 14.07 -2.52 30.41
C MET A 256 13.79 -1.46 31.49
N PRO A 257 13.37 -1.86 32.70
CA PRO A 257 13.15 -0.93 33.80
C PRO A 257 14.38 -0.05 34.14
N GLN A 258 15.60 -0.53 33.83
CA GLN A 258 16.87 0.08 34.25
C GLN A 258 17.50 1.02 33.20
N HIS A 259 17.14 0.89 31.92
CA HIS A 259 17.64 1.78 30.84
C HIS A 259 16.98 3.17 30.84
N LEU A 260 16.11 3.39 31.82
CA LEU A 260 15.29 4.58 31.96
C LEU A 260 15.82 5.55 33.03
N ALA A 261 16.89 5.18 33.73
CA ALA A 261 17.49 6.00 34.78
C ALA A 261 18.80 6.72 34.35
N HIS A 262 19.32 6.45 33.15
CA HIS A 262 20.71 6.83 32.82
C HIS A 262 20.97 7.46 31.43
N SER A 263 19.96 7.89 30.65
CA SER A 263 20.23 8.83 29.54
C SER A 263 20.09 10.28 30.03
N LYS A 264 21.20 10.80 30.59
CA LYS A 264 21.43 12.25 30.73
C LYS A 264 22.19 12.77 29.53
#